data_AF-A0A8S3WMB7-F1
#
_entry.id   AF-A0A8S3WMB7-F1
#
_cell.length_a   1.000
_cell.length_b   1.000
_cell.length_c   1.000
_cell.angle_alpha   90.00
_cell.angle_beta   90.00
_cell.angle_gamma   90.00
#
_symmetry.space_group_name_H-M   'P 1'
#
loop_
_entity.id
_entity.type
_entity.pdbx_description
1 polymer ?
#
loop_
_entity_poly.entity_id
_entity_poly.type
_entity_poly.pdbx_seq_one_letter_code
_entity_poly.pdbx_strand_id
1 'polypeptide(L)'
;MAQWGDKRTIQFIHLYRDYECLWKPTSPLYKNKIARANAYTKIQEGFSMTQEKIKKKSKVCEVLIIKKRIKWKIQNDPELDPVKFINPV
;
A
#
# COMPACT_ATOMS: atom_id res chain seq x y z
N MET A 1 -17.27 -9.16 0.28
CA MET A 1 -16.19 -8.22 -0.11
C MET A 1 -16.11 -8.24 -1.63
N ALA A 2 -16.16 -7.11 -2.33
CA ALA A 2 -16.17 -7.08 -3.79
C ALA A 2 -14.98 -7.90 -4.35
N GLN A 3 -15.28 -8.91 -5.16
CA GLN A 3 -14.29 -9.85 -5.68
C GLN A 3 -13.54 -9.15 -6.81
N TRP A 4 -12.34 -8.63 -6.51
CA TRP A 4 -11.46 -8.10 -7.55
C TRP A 4 -10.95 -9.31 -8.32
N GLY A 5 -11.30 -9.44 -9.62
CA GLY A 5 -10.74 -10.51 -10.44
C GLY A 5 -9.22 -10.49 -10.43
N ASP A 6 -8.57 -11.64 -10.49
CA ASP A 6 -7.11 -11.80 -10.32
C ASP A 6 -6.30 -10.85 -11.22
N LYS A 7 -6.69 -10.74 -12.50
CA LYS A 7 -6.06 -9.83 -13.47
C LYS A 7 -6.13 -8.36 -13.05
N ARG A 8 -7.30 -7.92 -12.56
CA ARG A 8 -7.52 -6.55 -12.06
C ARG A 8 -6.74 -6.31 -10.77
N THR A 9 -6.68 -7.30 -9.88
CA THR A 9 -5.89 -7.21 -8.65
C THR A 9 -4.40 -7.09 -8.95
N ILE A 10 -3.87 -7.88 -9.89
CA ILE A 10 -2.46 -7.81 -10.29
C ILE A 10 -2.14 -6.44 -10.87
N GLN A 11 -2.95 -5.96 -11.82
CA GLN A 11 -2.75 -4.65 -12.45
C GLN A 11 -2.82 -3.50 -11.42
N PHE A 12 -3.71 -3.63 -10.42
CA PHE A 12 -3.77 -2.70 -9.29
C PHE A 12 -2.49 -2.74 -8.45
N ILE A 13 -1.99 -3.93 -8.11
CA ILE A 13 -0.76 -4.10 -7.34
C ILE A 13 0.45 -3.49 -8.08
N HIS A 14 0.52 -3.65 -9.40
CA HIS A 14 1.59 -3.07 -10.21
C HIS A 14 1.59 -1.54 -10.14
N LEU A 15 0.44 -0.90 -10.40
CA LEU A 15 0.28 0.55 -10.25
C LEU A 15 0.56 0.99 -8.80
N TYR A 16 -0.01 0.29 -7.83
CA TYR A 16 0.13 0.61 -6.42
C TYR A 16 1.59 0.54 -5.93
N ARG A 17 2.40 -0.37 -6.48
CA ARG A 17 3.82 -0.51 -6.17
C ARG A 17 4.64 0.68 -6.66
N ASP A 18 4.25 1.28 -7.78
CA ASP A 18 4.93 2.43 -8.38
C ASP A 18 4.81 3.70 -7.50
N TYR A 19 3.68 3.84 -6.81
CA TYR A 19 3.43 4.97 -5.90
C TYR A 19 3.99 4.74 -4.50
N GLU A 20 5.27 5.08 -4.29
CA GLU A 20 5.91 5.02 -2.96
C GLU A 20 5.17 5.86 -1.88
N CYS A 21 4.42 6.87 -2.29
CA CYS A 21 3.56 7.70 -1.46
C CYS A 21 2.46 6.91 -0.71
N LEU A 22 2.12 5.70 -1.17
CA LEU A 22 1.03 4.90 -0.60
C LEU A 22 1.52 3.84 0.39
N TRP A 23 2.69 3.26 0.16
CA TRP A 23 3.15 2.08 0.91
C TRP A 23 4.47 2.29 1.64
N LYS A 24 5.24 3.35 1.34
CA LYS A 24 6.57 3.58 1.92
C LYS A 24 6.50 4.68 2.99
N PRO A 25 6.32 4.35 4.28
CA PRO A 25 6.24 5.35 5.35
C PRO A 25 7.54 6.15 5.51
N THR A 26 8.68 5.61 5.05
CA THR A 26 9.98 6.28 5.04
C THR A 26 10.15 7.28 3.89
N SER A 27 9.22 7.32 2.93
CA SER A 27 9.26 8.30 1.86
C SER A 27 8.70 9.64 2.34
N PRO A 28 9.34 10.79 2.01
CA PRO A 28 8.76 12.10 2.29
C PRO A 28 7.40 12.31 1.60
N LEU A 29 7.12 11.55 0.53
CA LEU A 29 5.86 11.59 -0.21
C LEU A 29 4.70 10.92 0.53
N TYR A 30 4.96 10.07 1.53
CA TYR A 30 3.92 9.36 2.26
C TYR A 30 3.07 10.27 3.17
N LYS A 31 3.71 11.26 3.80
CA LYS A 31 3.01 12.30 4.57
C LYS A 31 2.38 13.37 3.68
N ASN A 32 2.72 13.40 2.38
CA ASN A 32 2.20 14.40 1.45
C ASN A 32 0.78 14.03 0.98
N LYS A 33 -0.21 14.76 1.51
CA LYS A 33 -1.63 14.59 1.17
C LYS A 33 -1.89 14.77 -0.33
N ILE A 34 -1.16 15.66 -1.00
CA ILE A 34 -1.32 15.97 -2.43
C ILE A 34 -0.81 14.78 -3.27
N ALA A 35 0.38 14.29 -2.96
CA ALA A 35 0.97 13.13 -3.66
C ALA A 35 0.07 11.88 -3.51
N ARG A 36 -0.50 11.67 -2.32
CA ARG A 36 -1.43 10.58 -2.05
C ARG A 36 -2.74 10.73 -2.83
N ALA A 37 -3.32 11.93 -2.86
CA ALA A 37 -4.52 12.20 -3.64
C ALA A 37 -4.28 11.98 -5.14
N ASN A 38 -3.16 12.48 -5.68
CA ASN A 38 -2.78 12.28 -7.07
C ASN A 38 -2.60 10.79 -7.42
N ALA A 39 -1.95 10.02 -6.56
CA ALA A 39 -1.81 8.58 -6.75
C ALA A 39 -3.17 7.88 -6.80
N TYR A 40 -4.10 8.22 -5.90
CA TYR A 40 -5.46 7.66 -5.95
C TYR A 40 -6.25 8.10 -7.18
N THR A 41 -6.08 9.34 -7.65
CA THR A 41 -6.69 9.80 -8.91
C THR A 41 -6.16 9.01 -10.10
N LYS A 42 -4.84 8.80 -10.19
CA LYS A 42 -4.23 8.00 -11.26
C LYS A 42 -4.70 6.55 -11.26
N ILE A 43 -4.79 5.95 -10.08
CA ILE A 43 -5.33 4.59 -9.92
C ILE A 43 -6.82 4.57 -10.31
N GLN A 44 -7.57 5.64 -10.04
CA GLN A 44 -8.95 5.76 -10.46
C GLN A 44 -9.11 5.82 -11.96
N GLU A 45 -8.30 6.64 -12.64
CA GLU A 45 -8.31 6.75 -14.10
C GLU A 45 -8.07 5.39 -14.77
N GLY A 46 -7.18 4.55 -14.20
CA GLY A 46 -6.89 3.23 -14.75
C GLY A 46 -7.95 2.14 -14.49
N PHE A 47 -8.86 2.34 -13.55
CA PHE A 47 -9.82 1.30 -13.11
C PHE A 47 -11.29 1.68 -13.27
N SER A 48 -11.62 2.95 -13.55
CA SER A 48 -13.00 3.46 -13.62
C SER A 48 -13.86 3.05 -12.41
N MET A 49 -13.27 3.06 -11.21
CA MET A 49 -13.94 2.69 -9.95
C MET A 49 -14.07 3.89 -9.03
N THR A 50 -14.98 3.82 -8.05
CA THR A 50 -15.12 4.87 -7.03
C THR A 50 -13.88 4.94 -6.12
N GLN A 51 -13.45 6.16 -5.76
CA GLN A 51 -12.40 6.41 -4.76
C GLN A 51 -12.54 5.55 -3.49
N GLU A 52 -13.76 5.33 -2.99
CA GLU A 52 -14.00 4.51 -1.79
C GLU A 52 -13.52 3.06 -1.92
N LYS A 53 -13.78 2.42 -3.06
CA LYS A 53 -13.37 1.02 -3.30
C LYS A 53 -11.85 0.92 -3.39
N ILE A 54 -11.23 1.90 -4.05
CA ILE A 54 -9.77 2.02 -4.17
C ILE A 54 -9.13 2.25 -2.80
N LYS A 55 -9.68 3.15 -1.98
CA LYS A 55 -9.19 3.42 -0.61
C LYS A 55 -9.29 2.17 0.28
N LYS A 56 -10.41 1.45 0.25
CA LYS A 56 -10.57 0.18 0.97
C LYS A 56 -9.51 -0.84 0.54
N LYS A 57 -9.29 -0.99 -0.77
CA LYS A 57 -8.28 -1.92 -1.31
C LYS A 57 -6.84 -1.50 -0.98
N SER A 58 -6.53 -0.20 -1.09
CA SER A 58 -5.25 0.40 -0.68
C SER A 58 -4.94 0.04 0.76
N LYS A 59 -5.89 0.25 1.68
CA LYS A 59 -5.68 -0.04 3.10
C LYS A 59 -5.37 -1.52 3.35
N VAL A 60 -6.08 -2.41 2.65
CA VAL A 60 -5.80 -3.86 2.70
C VAL A 60 -4.39 -4.15 2.16
N CYS A 61 -4.01 -3.57 1.02
CA CYS A 61 -2.68 -3.74 0.41
C CYS A 61 -1.56 -3.19 1.32
N GLU A 62 -1.73 -2.02 1.92
CA GLU A 62 -0.83 -1.45 2.95
C GLU A 62 -0.58 -2.46 4.07
N VAL A 63 -1.65 -2.98 4.67
CA VAL A 63 -1.56 -3.96 5.76
C VAL A 63 -0.88 -5.24 5.30
N LEU A 64 -1.20 -5.74 4.10
CA LEU A 64 -0.58 -6.94 3.54
C LEU A 64 0.92 -6.74 3.27
N ILE A 65 1.33 -5.60 2.73
CA ILE A 65 2.74 -5.27 2.47
C ILE A 65 3.50 -5.14 3.79
N ILE A 66 2.94 -4.44 4.78
CA ILE A 66 3.54 -4.31 6.11
C ILE A 66 3.70 -5.70 6.76
N LYS A 67 2.63 -6.51 6.79
CA LYS A 67 2.67 -7.88 7.33
C LYS A 67 3.70 -8.75 6.62
N LYS A 68 3.76 -8.71 5.28
CA LYS A 68 4.70 -9.50 4.49
C LYS A 68 6.14 -9.04 4.69
N ARG A 69 6.36 -7.73 4.83
CA ARG A 69 7.67 -7.14 5.13
C ARG A 69 8.14 -7.48 6.54
N ILE A 70 7.28 -7.38 7.55
CA ILE A 70 7.56 -7.80 8.92
C ILE A 70 7.88 -9.29 8.95
N LYS A 71 7.06 -10.14 8.30
CA LYS A 71 7.31 -11.59 8.24
C LYS A 71 8.65 -11.92 7.58
N TRP A 72 8.98 -11.30 6.44
CA TRP A 72 10.29 -11.48 5.80
C TRP A 72 11.43 -11.07 6.72
N LYS A 73 11.25 -9.97 7.47
CA LYS A 73 12.27 -9.46 8.37
C LYS A 73 12.46 -10.32 9.62
N ILE A 74 11.39 -10.76 10.27
CA ILE A 74 11.45 -11.72 11.40
C ILE A 74 12.13 -13.02 10.97
N GLN A 75 11.87 -13.49 9.74
CA GLN A 75 12.47 -14.71 9.21
C GLN A 75 13.97 -14.55 8.88
N ASN A 76 14.43 -13.33 8.59
CA ASN A 76 15.81 -13.03 8.18
C ASN A 76 16.65 -12.35 9.29
N ASP A 77 16.01 -11.87 10.35
CA ASP A 77 16.59 -11.18 11.51
C ASP A 77 15.66 -11.38 12.73
N PRO A 78 15.90 -12.40 13.57
CA PRO A 78 14.99 -12.81 14.64
C PRO A 78 14.98 -11.85 15.86
N GLU A 79 15.87 -10.87 15.91
CA GLU A 79 16.00 -9.90 17.02
C GLU A 79 15.22 -8.59 16.78
N LEU A 80 14.55 -8.48 15.63
CA LEU A 80 13.85 -7.26 15.24
C LEU A 80 12.51 -7.08 15.96
N ASP A 81 12.43 -6.10 16.85
CA ASP A 81 11.19 -5.72 17.52
C ASP A 81 10.14 -5.14 16.53
N PRO A 82 8.95 -5.75 16.41
CA PRO A 82 7.94 -5.38 15.42
C PRO A 82 7.27 -4.01 15.69
N VAL A 83 7.38 -3.46 16.90
CA VAL A 83 6.68 -2.23 17.31
C VAL A 83 7.36 -0.98 16.73
N LYS A 84 8.70 -0.98 16.60
CA LYS A 84 9.49 0.13 16.02
C LYS A 84 9.20 0.39 14.53
N PHE A 85 8.71 -0.61 13.78
CA PHE A 85 8.40 -0.46 12.35
C PHE A 85 6.99 0.05 12.06
N ILE A 86 6.07 -0.11 13.02
CA ILE A 86 4.67 0.31 12.88
C ILE A 86 4.54 1.81 13.21
N ASN A 87 5.41 2.33 14.08
CA ASN A 87 5.54 3.76 14.40
C ASN A 87 7.01 4.19 14.39
N PRO A 88 7.56 4.63 13.25
CA PRO A 88 8.81 5.37 13.27
C PRO A 88 8.52 6.73 13.90
N VAL A 89 9.02 6.92 15.13
CA VAL A 89 9.11 8.24 15.79
C VAL A 89 9.83 9.22 14.88
#